data_AF-A0A0D0PG19-F1
#
_entry.id   AF-A0A0D0PG19-F1
#
_cell.length_a   1.000
_cell.length_b   1.000
_cell.length_c   1.000
_cell.angle_alpha   90.00
_cell.angle_beta   90.00
_cell.angle_gamma   90.00
#
_symmetry.space_group_name_H-M   'P 1'
#
loop_
_entity.id
_entity.type
_entity.pdbx_description
1 polymer ?
#
loop_
_entity_poly.entity_id
_entity_poly.type
_entity_poly.pdbx_seq_one_letter_code
_entity_poly.pdbx_strand_id
1 'polypeptide(L)'
;MRLMLTVFTMALLTGCATVNESSSYGHMCGLHPYCGVTVDLEIIKGHDNAGAMSALTPFAVIDLPFSFVADTLILPYTIFHMKSADE
;
A
#
# COMPACT_ATOMS: atom_id res chain seq x y z
N MET A 1 -12.51 22.30 14.19
CA MET A 1 -11.26 22.42 13.39
C MET A 1 -10.21 21.39 13.79
N ARG A 2 -9.87 21.23 15.08
CA ARG A 2 -8.90 20.21 15.54
C ARG A 2 -9.26 18.77 15.17
N LEU A 3 -10.52 18.37 15.36
CA LEU A 3 -11.01 17.01 15.03
C LEU A 3 -10.82 16.66 13.53
N MET A 4 -11.14 17.61 12.65
CA MET A 4 -11.00 17.43 11.19
C MET A 4 -9.53 17.29 10.79
N LEU A 5 -8.64 18.05 11.43
CA LEU A 5 -7.22 17.99 11.18
C LEU A 5 -6.64 16.64 11.65
N THR A 6 -7.07 16.12 12.80
CA THR A 6 -6.67 14.77 13.27
C THR A 6 -7.18 13.65 12.37
N VAL A 7 -8.42 13.71 11.90
CA VAL A 7 -8.97 12.70 10.98
C VAL A 7 -8.25 12.75 9.63
N PHE A 8 -7.96 13.95 9.12
CA PHE A 8 -7.19 14.13 7.90
C PHE A 8 -5.76 13.62 8.05
N THR A 9 -5.08 13.88 9.17
CA THR A 9 -3.74 13.33 9.43
C THR A 9 -3.74 11.82 9.61
N MET A 10 -4.77 11.23 10.24
CA MET A 10 -4.90 9.76 10.30
C MET A 10 -5.21 9.16 8.93
N ALA A 11 -6.00 9.84 8.12
CA ALA A 11 -6.24 9.45 6.73
C ALA A 11 -4.97 9.55 5.86
N LEU A 12 -4.07 10.49 6.16
CA LEU A 12 -2.75 10.56 5.52
C LEU A 12 -1.77 9.47 5.99
N LEU A 13 -2.08 8.78 7.09
CA LEU A 13 -1.33 7.64 7.64
C LEU A 13 -1.99 6.30 7.28
N THR A 14 -2.95 6.27 6.36
CA THR A 14 -3.45 5.00 5.81
C THR A 14 -2.48 4.58 4.71
N GLY A 15 -1.87 3.40 4.84
CA GLY A 15 -0.83 2.90 3.91
C GLY A 15 -1.10 3.29 2.45
N CYS A 16 -0.35 4.25 1.93
CA CYS A 16 -0.61 4.85 0.63
C CYS A 16 -0.50 3.80 -0.47
N ALA A 17 0.46 2.89 -0.34
CA ALA A 17 0.58 1.72 -1.21
C ALA A 17 -0.69 0.84 -1.15
N THR A 18 -1.21 0.54 0.04
CA THR A 18 -2.46 -0.23 0.19
C THR A 18 -3.64 0.46 -0.47
N VAL A 19 -3.82 1.77 -0.27
CA VAL A 19 -4.94 2.51 -0.89
C VAL A 19 -4.80 2.55 -2.41
N ASN A 20 -3.59 2.76 -2.92
CA ASN A 20 -3.34 2.78 -4.36
C ASN A 20 -3.71 1.43 -5.00
N GLU A 21 -3.24 0.33 -4.41
CA GLU A 21 -3.41 -1.01 -4.95
C GLU A 21 -4.81 -1.60 -4.71
N SER A 22 -5.48 -1.22 -3.63
CA SER A 22 -6.88 -1.61 -3.38
C SER A 22 -7.88 -0.81 -4.22
N SER A 23 -7.46 0.33 -4.79
CA SER A 23 -8.28 1.09 -5.73
C SER A 23 -8.24 0.49 -7.14
N SER A 24 -9.17 0.89 -8.01
CA SER A 24 -9.26 0.42 -9.40
C SER A 24 -8.02 0.77 -10.28
N TYR A 25 -7.02 1.45 -9.71
CA TYR A 25 -5.72 1.75 -10.33
C TYR A 25 -4.62 0.74 -9.98
N GLY A 26 -4.91 -0.28 -9.14
CA GLY A 26 -3.92 -1.25 -8.65
C GLY A 26 -3.27 -2.05 -9.78
N HIS A 27 -2.08 -1.60 -10.18
CA HIS A 27 -1.38 -2.07 -11.37
C HIS A 27 -0.29 -3.09 -11.05
N MET A 28 0.14 -3.17 -9.77
CA MET A 28 1.27 -4.01 -9.36
C MET A 28 0.82 -5.40 -8.91
N CYS A 29 -0.30 -5.51 -8.20
CA CYS A 29 -0.72 -6.77 -7.56
C CYS A 29 -2.22 -7.10 -7.63
N GLY A 30 -3.08 -6.13 -7.95
CA GLY A 30 -4.53 -6.27 -7.85
C GLY A 30 -5.04 -6.60 -6.42
N LEU A 31 -6.18 -7.30 -6.34
CA LEU A 31 -6.79 -7.71 -5.07
C LEU A 31 -6.04 -8.92 -4.47
N HIS A 32 -4.86 -8.68 -3.90
CA HIS A 32 -4.05 -9.69 -3.21
C HIS A 32 -3.80 -9.31 -1.74
N PRO A 33 -3.75 -10.28 -0.81
CA PRO A 33 -3.33 -10.04 0.57
C PRO A 33 -1.97 -9.38 0.66
N TYR A 34 -1.83 -8.43 1.58
CA TYR A 34 -0.56 -7.75 1.87
C TYR A 34 0.11 -7.10 0.65
N CYS A 35 -0.70 -6.62 -0.30
CA CYS A 35 -0.14 -6.01 -1.48
C CYS A 35 0.61 -4.70 -1.18
N GLY A 36 0.04 -3.80 -0.37
CA GLY A 36 0.70 -2.54 -0.04
C GLY A 36 2.09 -2.77 0.56
N VAL A 37 2.18 -3.72 1.49
CA VAL A 37 3.46 -4.17 2.07
C VAL A 37 4.41 -4.71 1.00
N THR A 38 3.91 -5.47 0.03
CA THR A 38 4.73 -6.04 -1.05
C THR A 38 5.32 -4.95 -1.94
N VAL A 39 4.52 -3.95 -2.32
CA VAL A 39 4.96 -2.79 -3.11
C VAL A 39 6.00 -1.98 -2.34
N ASP A 40 5.77 -1.69 -1.07
CA ASP A 40 6.74 -0.97 -0.24
C ASP A 40 8.08 -1.73 -0.16
N LEU A 41 8.03 -3.06 0.01
CA LEU A 41 9.23 -3.90 0.02
C LEU A 41 9.95 -3.91 -1.32
N GLU A 42 9.25 -3.86 -2.45
CA GLU A 42 9.87 -3.77 -3.77
C GLU A 42 10.59 -2.43 -3.99
N ILE A 43 9.96 -1.32 -3.56
CA ILE A 43 10.58 0.02 -3.58
C ILE A 43 11.81 0.06 -2.67
N ILE A 44 11.74 -0.57 -1.49
CA ILE A 44 12.87 -0.65 -0.55
C ILE A 44 14.00 -1.54 -1.09
N LYS A 45 13.66 -2.67 -1.71
CA LYS A 45 14.64 -3.61 -2.28
C LYS A 45 15.42 -2.99 -3.45
N GLY A 46 14.80 -2.06 -4.18
CA GLY A 46 15.44 -1.28 -5.24
C GLY A 46 16.10 -2.15 -6.31
N HIS A 47 15.37 -2.55 -7.36
CA HIS A 47 16.01 -3.12 -8.55
C HIS A 47 16.86 -2.06 -9.27
N ASP A 48 17.89 -2.50 -10.01
CA ASP A 48 19.02 -1.76 -10.64
C ASP A 48 18.75 -0.41 -11.37
N ASN A 49 17.50 0.04 -11.48
CA ASN A 49 17.11 1.36 -11.99
C ASN A 49 17.06 2.41 -10.86
N ALA A 50 18.21 2.67 -10.25
CA ALA A 50 18.40 3.42 -8.99
C ALA A 50 18.14 4.95 -9.05
N GLY A 51 17.62 5.51 -10.15
CA GLY A 51 17.45 6.96 -10.29
C GLY A 51 16.21 7.51 -9.59
N ALA A 52 15.03 7.17 -10.11
CA ALA A 52 13.76 7.76 -9.66
C ALA A 52 13.11 6.97 -8.51
N MET A 53 13.23 5.64 -8.51
CA MET A 53 12.63 4.78 -7.47
C MET A 53 13.38 4.84 -6.14
N SER A 54 14.70 5.04 -6.16
CA SER A 54 15.49 5.20 -4.93
C SER A 54 15.10 6.45 -4.13
N ALA A 55 14.53 7.47 -4.78
CA ALA A 55 14.03 8.66 -4.10
C ALA A 55 12.76 8.37 -3.27
N LEU A 56 12.04 7.29 -3.58
CA LEU A 56 10.83 6.89 -2.88
C LEU A 56 11.10 5.95 -1.70
N THR A 57 12.30 5.33 -1.64
CA THR A 57 12.71 4.45 -0.53
C THR A 57 12.44 5.02 0.87
N PRO A 58 12.81 6.26 1.23
CA PRO A 58 12.52 6.77 2.58
C PRO A 58 11.01 6.88 2.87
N PHE A 59 10.20 7.16 1.85
CA PHE A 59 8.75 7.20 1.99
C PHE A 59 8.17 5.80 2.14
N ALA A 60 8.63 4.82 1.35
CA ALA A 60 8.23 3.42 1.48
C ALA A 60 8.59 2.84 2.85
N VAL A 61 9.75 3.20 3.44
CA VAL A 61 10.10 2.78 4.80
C VAL A 61 9.11 3.33 5.84
N ILE A 62 8.64 4.57 5.66
CA ILE A 62 7.65 5.18 6.55
C ILE A 62 6.26 4.59 6.31
N ASP A 63 5.89 4.32 5.06
CA ASP A 63 4.57 3.81 4.66
C ASP A 63 4.38 2.34 5.03
N LEU A 64 5.44 1.51 4.98
CA LEU A 64 5.40 0.08 5.26
C LEU A 64 4.64 -0.35 6.54
N PRO A 65 4.86 0.24 7.73
CA PRO A 65 4.06 -0.10 8.92
C PRO A 65 2.58 0.28 8.76
N PHE A 66 2.26 1.35 8.04
CA PHE A 66 0.88 1.76 7.76
C PHE A 66 0.22 0.87 6.72
N SER A 67 0.95 0.48 5.68
CA SER A 67 0.53 -0.53 4.70
C SER A 67 0.27 -1.87 5.37
N PHE A 68 1.10 -2.29 6.33
CA PHE A 68 0.84 -3.51 7.10
C PHE A 68 -0.46 -3.46 7.89
N VAL A 69 -0.71 -2.34 8.60
CA VAL A 69 -1.96 -2.16 9.34
C VAL A 69 -3.15 -2.10 8.37
N ALA A 70 -3.06 -1.33 7.31
CA ALA A 70 -4.13 -1.17 6.32
C ALA A 70 -4.44 -2.51 5.64
N ASP A 71 -3.43 -3.22 5.15
CA ASP A 71 -3.55 -4.55 4.53
C ASP A 71 -4.18 -5.56 5.48
N THR A 72 -3.84 -5.52 6.77
CA THR A 72 -4.45 -6.38 7.79
C THR A 72 -5.93 -6.05 8.00
N LEU A 73 -6.30 -4.77 8.00
CA LEU A 73 -7.69 -4.34 8.16
C LEU A 73 -8.55 -4.69 6.95
N ILE A 74 -7.99 -4.60 5.74
CA ILE A 74 -8.70 -4.99 4.50
C ILE A 74 -8.54 -6.47 4.17
N LEU A 75 -7.77 -7.23 4.97
CA LEU A 75 -7.50 -8.65 4.74
C LEU A 75 -8.77 -9.49 4.55
N PRO A 76 -9.85 -9.34 5.34
CA PRO A 76 -11.08 -10.08 5.10
C PRO A 76 -11.67 -9.78 3.71
N TYR A 77 -11.64 -8.51 3.29
CA TYR A 77 -12.14 -8.11 1.98
C TYR A 77 -11.30 -8.70 0.85
N THR A 78 -9.97 -8.52 0.92
CA THR A 78 -9.06 -9.04 -0.10
C THR A 78 -9.13 -10.56 -0.16
N ILE A 79 -9.25 -11.28 0.97
CA ILE A 79 -9.38 -12.74 0.97
C ILE A 79 -10.60 -13.28 0.22
N PHE A 80 -11.76 -12.63 0.36
CA PHE A 80 -12.99 -13.11 -0.26
C PHE A 80 -13.24 -12.56 -1.67
N HIS A 81 -12.52 -11.52 -2.07
CA HIS A 81 -12.70 -10.86 -3.37
C HIS A 81 -11.46 -10.95 -4.27
N MET A 82 -10.48 -11.80 -3.94
CA MET A 82 -9.41 -12.14 -4.88
C MET A 82 -10.06 -12.79 -6.12
N LYS A 83 -10.03 -12.13 -7.27
CA LYS A 83 -10.36 -12.81 -8.53
C LYS A 83 -9.17 -13.70 -8.85
N SER A 84 -9.36 -15.02 -8.80
CA SER A 84 -8.38 -15.96 -9.33
C SER A 84 -8.14 -15.63 -10.80
N ALA A 85 -6.87 -15.61 -11.22
CA ALA A 85 -6.48 -15.32 -12.61
C ALA A 85 -7.02 -16.34 -13.65
N ASP A 86 -7.83 -17.31 -13.22
CA ASP A 86 -8.37 -18.42 -14.02
C ASP A 86 -9.90 -18.36 -14.27
N GLU A 87 -10.54 -17.18 -14.14
CA GLU A 87 -11.92 -16.93 -14.62
C GLU A 87 -12.03 -15.87 -15.71
#